data_AF-A0A945Z181-F1
#
_entry.id   AF-A0A945Z181-F1
#
_cell.length_a   1.000
_cell.length_b   1.000
_cell.length_c   1.000
_cell.angle_alpha   90.00
_cell.angle_beta   90.00
_cell.angle_gamma   90.00
#
_symmetry.space_group_name_H-M   'P 1'
#
loop_
_entity.id
_entity.type
_entity.pdbx_description
1 polymer ?
#
loop_
_entity_poly.entity_id
_entity_poly.type
_entity_poly.pdbx_seq_one_letter_code
_entity_poly.pdbx_strand_id
1 'polypeptide(L)'
;MSKYQEFSIQVDDTEVTGEITHRSEETIMVRITHPFSGLSNSCHIPYFSRPLNSFMTDYGERMAVNLLQYIYELGLYIKENSSTILLRFAAHFPKGEYSHEGARNRFFVSTFPFMIPLDLREEVIELIASIGALRQPHDHSSEYIPIRILKPIYTHDDRDSQRKAVKDVLVKLNTELGKYFDIWKQVGGGTTGYAIDAVQRLVKDADKLFRTKC
;
A
#
# COMPACT_ATOMS: atom_id res chain seq x y z
N MET A 1 -23.99 9.01 -26.47
CA MET A 1 -24.31 9.26 -25.05
C MET A 1 -23.00 9.21 -24.29
N SER A 2 -22.69 10.22 -23.49
CA SER A 2 -21.41 10.30 -22.76
C SER A 2 -21.21 9.03 -21.95
N LYS A 3 -20.17 8.25 -22.27
CA LYS A 3 -19.83 6.99 -21.56
C LYS A 3 -19.25 7.24 -20.17
N TYR A 4 -18.91 8.49 -19.88
CA TYR A 4 -18.22 8.93 -18.69
C TYR A 4 -19.12 9.89 -17.90
N GLN A 5 -19.25 9.63 -16.59
CA GLN A 5 -19.96 10.50 -15.66
C GLN A 5 -18.92 11.26 -14.83
N GLU A 6 -18.76 12.55 -15.10
CA GLU A 6 -17.88 13.43 -14.33
C GLU A 6 -18.51 13.80 -13.00
N PHE A 7 -17.68 13.95 -11.97
CA PHE A 7 -18.08 14.43 -10.65
C PHE A 7 -16.88 15.05 -9.92
N SER A 8 -17.18 15.91 -8.94
CA SER A 8 -16.17 16.52 -8.09
C SER A 8 -16.46 16.29 -6.62
N ILE A 9 -15.39 16.25 -5.83
CA ILE A 9 -15.42 16.18 -4.37
C ILE A 9 -14.51 17.27 -3.81
N GLN A 10 -14.85 17.76 -2.63
CA GLN A 10 -13.99 18.68 -1.88
C GLN A 10 -13.19 17.89 -0.87
N VAL A 11 -11.85 17.90 -0.99
CA VAL A 11 -10.93 17.30 0.00
C VAL A 11 -10.09 18.43 0.55
N ASP A 12 -10.28 18.74 1.84
CA ASP A 12 -9.77 19.97 2.47
C ASP A 12 -10.14 21.22 1.63
N ASP A 13 -9.15 22.01 1.23
CA ASP A 13 -9.31 23.21 0.39
C ASP A 13 -9.09 22.93 -1.12
N THR A 14 -9.00 21.66 -1.53
CA THR A 14 -8.78 21.27 -2.93
C THR A 14 -10.05 20.68 -3.55
N GLU A 15 -10.48 21.26 -4.67
CA GLU A 15 -11.47 20.62 -5.54
C GLU A 15 -10.79 19.49 -6.33
N VAL A 16 -11.28 18.27 -6.14
CA VAL A 16 -10.80 17.07 -6.82
C VAL A 16 -11.86 16.64 -7.82
N THR A 17 -11.50 16.57 -9.10
CA THR A 17 -12.41 16.11 -10.15
C THR A 17 -12.01 14.72 -10.63
N GLY A 18 -13.02 13.92 -10.93
CA GLY A 18 -12.84 12.61 -11.52
C GLY A 18 -14.02 12.23 -12.41
N GLU A 19 -13.91 11.05 -12.99
CA GLU A 19 -14.95 10.48 -13.83
C GLU A 19 -15.16 9.00 -13.51
N ILE A 20 -16.41 8.56 -13.58
CA ILE A 20 -16.76 7.15 -13.56
C ILE A 20 -16.60 6.61 -14.98
N THR A 21 -15.60 5.76 -15.19
CA THR A 21 -15.27 5.15 -16.49
C THR A 21 -16.05 3.87 -16.77
N HIS A 22 -16.50 3.21 -15.70
CA HIS A 22 -17.35 2.04 -15.77
C HIS A 22 -18.24 1.97 -14.53
N ARG A 23 -19.52 1.66 -14.75
CA ARG A 23 -20.48 1.35 -13.68
C ARG A 23 -21.41 0.24 -14.13
N SER A 24 -21.54 -0.78 -13.30
CA SER A 24 -22.52 -1.85 -13.38
C SER A 24 -23.05 -2.15 -11.97
N GLU A 25 -23.93 -3.14 -11.81
CA GLU A 25 -24.41 -3.51 -10.46
C GLU A 25 -23.28 -3.96 -9.53
N GLU A 26 -22.23 -4.58 -10.09
CA GLU A 26 -21.19 -5.27 -9.33
C GLU A 26 -19.80 -4.66 -9.45
N THR A 27 -19.56 -3.78 -10.43
CA THR A 27 -18.24 -3.15 -10.63
C THR A 27 -18.39 -1.65 -10.86
N ILE A 28 -17.55 -0.87 -10.21
CA ILE A 28 -17.39 0.56 -10.45
C ILE A 28 -15.91 0.87 -10.66
N MET A 29 -15.59 1.75 -11.60
CA MET A 29 -14.24 2.24 -11.85
C MET A 29 -14.27 3.76 -11.95
N VAL A 30 -13.35 4.38 -11.22
CA VAL A 30 -13.18 5.84 -11.14
C VAL A 30 -11.79 6.20 -11.58
N ARG A 31 -11.66 7.29 -12.31
CA ARG A 31 -10.39 7.90 -12.72
C ARG A 31 -10.32 9.33 -12.23
N ILE A 32 -9.18 9.73 -11.66
CA ILE A 32 -8.94 11.14 -11.32
C ILE A 32 -8.54 11.93 -12.58
N THR A 33 -9.07 13.15 -12.71
CA THR A 33 -8.76 14.07 -13.80
C THR A 33 -8.10 15.37 -13.30
N HIS A 34 -8.37 15.78 -12.06
CA HIS A 34 -7.74 16.92 -11.40
C HIS A 34 -7.64 16.71 -9.89
N PRO A 35 -6.57 17.18 -9.21
CA PRO A 35 -5.38 17.87 -9.74
C PRO A 35 -4.33 16.94 -10.35
N PHE A 36 -4.52 15.63 -10.23
CA PHE A 36 -3.65 14.61 -10.81
C PHE A 36 -4.37 13.88 -11.94
N SER A 37 -3.60 13.27 -12.83
CA SER A 37 -4.11 12.44 -13.93
C SER A 37 -3.34 11.13 -14.01
N GLY A 38 -3.94 10.10 -14.61
CA GLY A 38 -3.27 8.83 -14.86
C GLY A 38 -3.38 7.80 -13.72
N LEU A 39 -4.25 8.04 -12.75
CA LEU A 39 -4.61 7.07 -11.72
C LEU A 39 -6.11 6.72 -11.80
N SER A 40 -6.43 5.45 -11.69
CA SER A 40 -7.77 4.89 -11.72
C SER A 40 -7.89 3.71 -10.76
N ASN A 41 -9.01 3.63 -10.05
CA ASN A 41 -9.25 2.57 -9.08
C ASN A 41 -10.60 1.93 -9.34
N SER A 42 -10.66 0.61 -9.15
CA SER A 42 -11.89 -0.16 -9.31
C SER A 42 -12.33 -0.79 -7.99
N CYS A 43 -13.62 -0.99 -7.86
CA CYS A 43 -14.18 -1.78 -6.78
C CYS A 43 -15.16 -2.80 -7.36
N HIS A 44 -15.07 -4.03 -6.85
CA HIS A 44 -15.98 -5.11 -7.21
C HIS A 44 -16.75 -5.58 -5.98
N ILE A 45 -18.06 -5.75 -6.11
CA ILE A 45 -18.91 -6.35 -5.07
C ILE A 45 -18.79 -7.88 -5.19
N PRO A 46 -18.24 -8.57 -4.18
CA PRO A 46 -18.17 -10.02 -4.17
C PRO A 46 -19.57 -10.63 -4.25
N TYR A 47 -19.70 -11.80 -4.89
CA TYR A 47 -21.00 -12.42 -5.17
C TYR A 47 -21.94 -12.49 -3.95
N PHE A 48 -21.40 -12.79 -2.76
CA PHE A 48 -22.18 -12.93 -1.53
C PHE A 48 -22.74 -11.61 -0.98
N SER A 49 -22.18 -10.47 -1.41
CA SER A 49 -22.62 -9.13 -1.00
C SER A 49 -23.56 -8.47 -2.01
N ARG A 50 -23.71 -9.03 -3.22
CA ARG A 50 -24.55 -8.49 -4.31
C ARG A 50 -26.05 -8.39 -3.98
N PRO A 51 -26.67 -9.27 -3.17
CA PRO A 51 -28.07 -9.09 -2.79
C PRO A 51 -28.34 -7.85 -1.92
N LEU A 52 -27.29 -7.30 -1.29
CA LEU A 52 -27.41 -6.18 -0.35
C LEU A 52 -26.84 -4.88 -0.90
N ASN A 53 -25.96 -4.95 -1.90
CA ASN A 53 -25.24 -3.81 -2.44
C ASN A 53 -25.28 -3.83 -3.96
N SER A 54 -25.47 -2.64 -4.55
CA SER A 54 -25.35 -2.43 -5.99
C SER A 54 -24.77 -1.04 -6.24
N PHE A 55 -23.84 -0.93 -7.18
CA PHE A 55 -23.29 0.39 -7.57
C PHE A 55 -24.26 1.21 -8.43
N MET A 56 -25.43 0.68 -8.77
CA MET A 56 -26.53 1.44 -9.41
C MET A 56 -27.41 2.18 -8.39
N THR A 57 -27.04 2.16 -7.11
CA THR A 57 -27.77 2.81 -5.99
C THR A 57 -26.88 3.84 -5.29
N ASP A 58 -27.38 4.48 -4.22
CA ASP A 58 -26.61 5.40 -3.36
C ASP A 58 -25.33 4.78 -2.77
N TYR A 59 -25.26 3.44 -2.68
CA TYR A 59 -24.01 2.75 -2.36
C TYR A 59 -22.92 3.03 -3.40
N GLY A 60 -23.28 3.02 -4.69
CA GLY A 60 -22.37 3.35 -5.79
C GLY A 60 -21.91 4.80 -5.80
N GLU A 61 -22.75 5.75 -5.41
CA GLU A 61 -22.34 7.15 -5.33
C GLU A 61 -21.33 7.38 -4.19
N ARG A 62 -21.60 6.81 -3.02
CA ARG A 62 -20.65 6.85 -1.90
C ARG A 62 -19.33 6.16 -2.23
N MET A 63 -19.39 5.02 -2.93
CA MET A 63 -18.17 4.34 -3.34
C MET A 63 -17.37 5.13 -4.39
N ALA A 64 -18.04 5.81 -5.32
CA ALA A 64 -17.36 6.66 -6.30
C ALA A 64 -16.55 7.78 -5.60
N VAL A 65 -17.17 8.45 -4.63
CA VAL A 65 -16.51 9.47 -3.79
C VAL A 65 -15.31 8.89 -3.04
N ASN A 66 -15.48 7.75 -2.37
CA ASN A 66 -14.38 7.12 -1.61
C ASN A 66 -13.21 6.71 -2.52
N LEU A 67 -13.51 6.17 -3.71
CA LEU A 67 -12.47 5.79 -4.68
C LEU A 67 -11.72 7.02 -5.19
N LEU A 68 -12.42 8.11 -5.52
CA LEU A 68 -11.79 9.35 -5.98
C LEU A 68 -10.89 9.96 -4.90
N GLN A 69 -11.37 10.00 -3.65
CA GLN A 69 -10.58 10.47 -2.52
C GLN A 69 -9.32 9.62 -2.31
N TYR A 70 -9.46 8.29 -2.33
CA TYR A 70 -8.31 7.39 -2.19
C TYR A 70 -7.26 7.62 -3.28
N ILE A 71 -7.69 7.77 -4.53
CA ILE A 71 -6.78 8.03 -5.66
C ILE A 71 -6.05 9.38 -5.46
N TYR A 72 -6.77 10.41 -5.01
CA TYR A 72 -6.20 11.72 -4.71
C TYR A 72 -5.15 11.65 -3.60
N GLU A 73 -5.46 10.99 -2.48
CA GLU A 73 -4.52 10.81 -1.35
C GLU A 73 -3.27 10.03 -1.77
N LEU A 74 -3.42 9.01 -2.61
CA LEU A 74 -2.29 8.28 -3.19
C LEU A 74 -1.42 9.19 -4.09
N GLY A 75 -2.05 9.96 -4.98
CA GLY A 75 -1.34 10.92 -5.84
C GLY A 75 -0.59 11.98 -5.01
N LEU A 76 -1.23 12.50 -3.96
CA LEU A 76 -0.63 13.46 -3.04
C LEU A 76 0.58 12.85 -2.31
N TYR A 77 0.44 11.63 -1.78
CA TYR A 77 1.54 10.91 -1.13
C TYR A 77 2.73 10.72 -2.08
N ILE A 78 2.47 10.32 -3.34
CA ILE A 78 3.53 10.15 -4.35
C ILE A 78 4.23 11.48 -4.62
N LYS A 79 3.48 12.57 -4.75
CA LYS A 79 4.03 13.91 -4.98
C LYS A 79 4.93 14.36 -3.82
N GLU A 80 4.43 14.29 -2.59
CA GLU A 80 5.13 14.75 -1.38
C GLU A 80 6.38 13.91 -1.08
N ASN A 81 6.36 12.62 -1.40
CA ASN A 81 7.44 11.67 -1.09
C ASN A 81 8.27 11.28 -2.32
N SER A 82 8.11 12.01 -3.44
CA SER A 82 8.67 11.67 -4.75
C SER A 82 10.16 11.33 -4.72
N SER A 83 10.99 12.12 -4.02
CA SER A 83 12.43 11.87 -3.91
C SER A 83 12.76 10.53 -3.25
N THR A 84 12.10 10.22 -2.14
CA THR A 84 12.28 8.94 -1.41
C THR A 84 11.76 7.76 -2.22
N ILE A 85 10.61 7.94 -2.87
CA ILE A 85 9.99 6.91 -3.72
C ILE A 85 10.91 6.59 -4.90
N LEU A 86 11.45 7.60 -5.60
CA LEU A 86 12.37 7.40 -6.72
C LEU A 86 13.65 6.68 -6.30
N LEU A 87 14.23 7.02 -5.15
CA LEU A 87 15.40 6.32 -4.61
C LEU A 87 15.10 4.84 -4.34
N ARG A 88 13.95 4.55 -3.71
CA ARG A 88 13.52 3.18 -3.45
C ARG A 88 13.18 2.44 -4.73
N PHE A 89 12.59 3.12 -5.70
CA PHE A 89 12.26 2.58 -7.01
C PHE A 89 13.53 2.15 -7.75
N ALA A 90 14.55 3.02 -7.83
CA ALA A 90 15.84 2.69 -8.42
C ALA A 90 16.56 1.54 -7.69
N ALA A 91 16.43 1.45 -6.36
CA ALA A 91 17.01 0.35 -5.58
C ALA A 91 16.33 -1.00 -5.84
N HIS A 92 15.03 -1.01 -6.10
CA HIS A 92 14.27 -2.23 -6.41
C HIS A 92 14.39 -2.64 -7.88
N PHE A 93 14.55 -1.67 -8.79
CA PHE A 93 14.56 -1.87 -10.23
C PHE A 93 15.82 -1.25 -10.87
N PRO A 94 17.03 -1.71 -10.53
CA PRO A 94 18.29 -1.09 -10.99
C PRO A 94 18.51 -1.17 -12.50
N LYS A 95 17.81 -2.07 -13.20
CA LYS A 95 17.87 -2.24 -14.66
C LYS A 95 16.65 -1.67 -15.39
N GLY A 96 15.72 -1.02 -14.68
CA GLY A 96 14.45 -0.55 -15.26
C GLY A 96 13.47 -1.67 -15.66
N GLU A 97 13.73 -2.92 -15.24
CA GLU A 97 12.84 -4.05 -15.49
C GLU A 97 11.79 -4.15 -14.38
N TYR A 98 10.56 -3.72 -14.67
CA TYR A 98 9.45 -3.68 -13.70
C TYR A 98 8.60 -4.95 -13.70
N SER A 99 8.83 -5.90 -14.61
CA SER A 99 8.03 -7.11 -14.76
C SER A 99 8.19 -8.13 -13.63
N HIS A 100 9.25 -8.03 -12.83
CA HIS A 100 9.53 -9.00 -11.77
C HIS A 100 8.60 -8.81 -10.56
N GLU A 101 7.59 -9.68 -10.44
CA GLU A 101 6.55 -9.62 -9.40
C GLU A 101 7.11 -9.53 -7.97
N GLY A 102 8.11 -10.36 -7.63
CA GLY A 102 8.73 -10.30 -6.30
C GLY A 102 9.41 -8.97 -5.97
N ALA A 103 9.96 -8.26 -6.97
CA ALA A 103 10.57 -6.95 -6.79
C ALA A 103 9.50 -5.87 -6.63
N ARG A 104 8.42 -5.94 -7.43
CA ARG A 104 7.23 -5.09 -7.27
C ARG A 104 6.63 -5.21 -5.88
N ASN A 105 6.40 -6.44 -5.41
CA ASN A 105 5.82 -6.67 -4.09
C ASN A 105 6.68 -6.07 -2.97
N ARG A 106 8.01 -6.25 -3.01
CA ARG A 106 8.91 -5.63 -2.03
C ARG A 106 8.92 -4.10 -2.13
N PHE A 107 8.89 -3.56 -3.34
CA PHE A 107 8.83 -2.12 -3.56
C PHE A 107 7.58 -1.53 -2.91
N PHE A 108 6.39 -2.06 -3.21
CA PHE A 108 5.14 -1.56 -2.66
C PHE A 108 5.06 -1.71 -1.13
N VAL A 109 5.42 -2.88 -0.59
CA VAL A 109 5.37 -3.16 0.86
C VAL A 109 6.35 -2.29 1.64
N SER A 110 7.53 -2.00 1.09
CA SER A 110 8.50 -1.18 1.80
C SER A 110 8.22 0.31 1.66
N THR A 111 7.71 0.77 0.51
CA THR A 111 7.66 2.19 0.12
C THR A 111 6.39 2.92 0.55
N PHE A 112 5.26 2.22 0.62
CA PHE A 112 3.98 2.80 1.00
C PHE A 112 3.57 2.31 2.39
N PRO A 113 3.15 3.21 3.30
CA PRO A 113 2.70 2.83 4.65
C PRO A 113 1.30 2.19 4.64
N PHE A 114 0.67 2.10 3.47
CA PHE A 114 -0.64 1.52 3.24
C PHE A 114 -0.60 0.55 2.06
N MET A 115 -1.59 -0.34 1.98
CA MET A 115 -1.68 -1.34 0.92
C MET A 115 -2.20 -0.70 -0.37
N ILE A 116 -1.40 -0.75 -1.44
CA ILE A 116 -1.85 -0.38 -2.79
C ILE A 116 -2.59 -1.58 -3.42
N PRO A 117 -3.87 -1.40 -3.84
CA PRO A 117 -4.63 -2.39 -4.61
C PRO A 117 -3.86 -2.88 -5.83
N LEU A 118 -3.97 -4.17 -6.15
CA LEU A 118 -3.15 -4.79 -7.20
C LEU A 118 -3.39 -4.18 -8.58
N ASP A 119 -4.62 -3.79 -8.88
CA ASP A 119 -5.06 -3.12 -10.12
C ASP A 119 -4.43 -1.74 -10.29
N LEU A 120 -4.21 -1.01 -9.19
CA LEU A 120 -3.56 0.31 -9.19
C LEU A 120 -2.02 0.26 -9.32
N ARG A 121 -1.40 -0.89 -9.05
CA ARG A 121 0.07 -0.96 -8.95
C ARG A 121 0.78 -0.68 -10.27
N GLU A 122 0.18 -1.02 -11.41
CA GLU A 122 0.79 -0.73 -12.71
C GLU A 122 0.84 0.77 -12.97
N GLU A 123 -0.29 1.44 -12.80
CA GLU A 123 -0.41 2.89 -13.00
C GLU A 123 0.51 3.67 -12.04
N VAL A 124 0.68 3.21 -10.80
CA VAL A 124 1.64 3.80 -9.86
C VAL A 124 3.08 3.63 -10.34
N ILE A 125 3.44 2.47 -10.90
CA ILE A 125 4.78 2.25 -11.48
C ILE A 125 4.99 3.18 -12.67
N GLU A 126 4.02 3.26 -13.58
CA GLU A 126 4.07 4.13 -14.76
C GLU A 126 4.20 5.60 -14.35
N LEU A 127 3.41 6.05 -13.37
CA LEU A 127 3.49 7.40 -12.82
C LEU A 127 4.88 7.68 -12.25
N ILE A 128 5.44 6.80 -11.42
CA ILE A 128 6.78 6.97 -10.84
C ILE A 128 7.87 6.96 -11.93
N ALA A 129 7.75 6.06 -12.91
CA ALA A 129 8.67 6.01 -14.04
C ALA A 129 8.63 7.31 -14.87
N SER A 130 7.45 7.90 -15.05
CA SER A 130 7.28 9.18 -15.74
C SER A 130 7.91 10.35 -14.98
N ILE A 131 7.90 10.32 -13.64
CA ILE A 131 8.59 11.30 -12.79
C ILE A 131 10.11 11.14 -12.94
N GLY A 132 10.60 9.89 -12.95
CA GLY A 132 12.02 9.57 -13.05
C GLY A 132 12.64 9.86 -14.43
N ALA A 133 11.85 9.80 -15.51
CA ALA A 133 12.29 10.07 -16.88
C ALA A 133 12.62 11.56 -17.15
N LEU A 134 12.36 12.48 -16.22
CA LEU A 134 12.72 13.90 -16.29
C LEU A 134 14.14 14.24 -15.78
N ARG A 135 15.03 13.25 -15.61
CA ARG A 135 16.44 13.51 -15.27
C ARG A 135 17.42 12.70 -16.12
N GLN A 136 17.48 12.97 -17.43
CA GLN A 136 18.72 13.19 -18.19
C GLN A 136 18.36 14.09 -19.39
N PRO A 137 19.11 15.17 -19.74
CA PRO A 137 20.57 15.27 -19.70
C PRO A 137 21.16 16.60 -19.14
N HIS A 138 22.46 16.55 -18.80
CA HIS A 138 23.42 17.66 -18.60
C HIS A 138 22.95 19.00 -17.99
N ASP A 139 23.28 19.25 -16.72
CA ASP A 139 24.32 20.23 -16.38
C ASP A 139 24.66 20.13 -14.89
N HIS A 140 25.94 20.32 -14.58
CA HIS A 140 26.43 20.34 -13.22
C HIS A 140 25.91 21.58 -12.50
N SER A 141 25.04 21.41 -11.50
CA SER A 141 25.05 22.31 -10.34
C SER A 141 25.66 21.58 -9.14
N SER A 142 26.69 22.22 -8.64
CA SER A 142 27.63 21.78 -7.62
C SER A 142 26.94 21.64 -6.26
N GLU A 143 26.37 20.47 -5.99
CA GLU A 143 26.13 19.97 -4.62
C GLU A 143 25.99 18.44 -4.63
N TYR A 144 27.06 17.77 -5.08
CA TYR A 144 27.20 16.33 -4.90
C TYR A 144 27.49 16.05 -3.42
N ILE A 145 26.47 15.68 -2.65
CA ILE A 145 26.66 15.02 -1.37
C ILE A 145 26.90 13.54 -1.67
N PRO A 146 28.10 12.98 -1.42
CA PRO A 146 28.37 11.58 -1.69
C PRO A 146 27.43 10.69 -0.88
N ILE A 147 26.80 9.72 -1.53
CA ILE A 147 25.96 8.66 -0.93
C ILE A 147 26.86 7.65 -0.19
N ARG A 148 27.64 8.14 0.77
CA ARG A 148 28.34 7.34 1.79
C ARG A 148 28.04 7.79 3.22
N ILE A 149 27.18 8.79 3.44
CA ILE A 149 26.86 9.30 4.80
C ILE A 149 25.35 9.28 5.11
N LEU A 150 24.57 8.35 4.57
CA LEU A 150 23.18 8.13 5.02
C LEU A 150 22.81 6.64 5.13
N LYS A 151 23.77 5.80 5.53
CA LYS A 151 23.39 4.66 6.37
C LYS A 151 23.29 5.21 7.78
N PRO A 152 22.18 5.03 8.51
CA PRO A 152 22.24 5.18 9.95
C PRO A 152 23.40 4.30 10.42
N ILE A 153 24.40 4.90 11.06
CA ILE A 153 25.42 4.14 11.76
C ILE A 153 24.70 3.57 12.96
N TYR A 154 24.03 2.43 12.76
CA TYR A 154 23.50 1.66 13.87
C TYR A 154 24.69 1.18 14.67
N THR A 155 24.88 1.74 15.86
CA THR A 155 25.80 1.18 16.84
C THR A 155 25.33 -0.23 17.22
N HIS A 156 26.20 -1.04 17.80
CA HIS A 156 25.81 -2.37 18.28
C HIS A 156 24.63 -2.25 19.27
N ASP A 157 24.65 -1.20 20.09
CA ASP A 157 23.61 -0.87 21.07
C ASP A 157 22.27 -0.47 20.42
N ASP A 158 22.28 0.22 19.26
CA ASP A 158 21.06 0.53 18.52
C ASP A 158 20.40 -0.73 17.94
N ARG A 159 21.21 -1.67 17.46
CA ARG A 159 20.72 -2.96 16.94
C ARG A 159 20.14 -3.81 18.06
N ASP A 160 20.79 -3.84 19.21
CA ASP A 160 20.31 -4.61 20.36
C ASP A 160 19.06 -3.97 20.98
N SER A 161 18.96 -2.63 20.97
CA SER A 161 17.75 -1.90 21.39
C SER A 161 16.56 -2.13 20.46
N GLN A 162 16.77 -2.11 19.14
CA GLN A 162 15.73 -2.43 18.16
C GLN A 162 15.32 -3.91 18.22
N ARG A 163 16.29 -4.82 18.38
CA ARG A 163 16.03 -6.25 18.59
C ARG A 163 15.18 -6.49 19.84
N LYS A 164 15.50 -5.79 20.93
CA LYS A 164 14.72 -5.86 22.17
C LYS A 164 13.31 -5.35 21.96
N ALA A 165 13.13 -4.20 21.31
CA ALA A 165 11.81 -3.64 21.03
C ALA A 165 10.94 -4.59 20.17
N VAL A 166 11.51 -5.18 19.11
CA VAL A 166 10.80 -6.14 18.26
C VAL A 166 10.47 -7.43 19.03
N LYS A 167 11.40 -7.92 19.85
CA LYS A 167 11.18 -9.11 20.69
C LYS A 167 10.08 -8.87 21.73
N ASP A 168 10.08 -7.70 22.38
CA ASP A 168 9.08 -7.35 23.39
C ASP A 168 7.68 -7.23 22.76
N VAL A 169 7.58 -6.67 21.54
CA VAL A 169 6.33 -6.63 20.76
C VAL A 169 5.85 -8.04 20.40
N LEU A 170 6.75 -8.92 19.93
CA LEU A 170 6.41 -10.31 19.60
C LEU A 170 5.96 -11.10 20.83
N VAL A 171 6.62 -10.93 21.98
CA VAL A 171 6.23 -11.55 23.24
C VAL A 171 4.85 -11.05 23.67
N LYS A 172 4.61 -9.73 23.62
CA LYS A 172 3.32 -9.13 23.97
C LYS A 172 2.18 -9.66 23.08
N LEU A 173 2.40 -9.71 21.77
CA LEU A 173 1.44 -10.27 20.82
C LEU A 173 1.15 -11.74 21.11
N ASN A 174 2.17 -12.55 21.40
CA ASN A 174 2.01 -13.95 21.72
C ASN A 174 1.24 -14.17 23.04
N THR A 175 1.48 -13.34 24.06
CA THR A 175 0.74 -13.38 25.32
C THR A 175 -0.72 -12.99 25.15
N GLU A 176 -1.00 -11.92 24.39
CA GLU A 176 -2.38 -11.50 24.11
C GLU A 176 -3.12 -12.56 23.30
N LEU A 177 -2.50 -13.13 22.25
CA LEU A 177 -3.07 -14.23 21.46
C LEU A 177 -3.31 -15.49 22.30
N GLY A 178 -2.45 -15.79 23.27
CA GLY A 178 -2.64 -16.89 24.21
C GLY A 178 -3.93 -16.77 25.02
N LYS A 179 -4.29 -15.55 25.47
CA LYS A 179 -5.55 -15.29 26.20
C LYS A 179 -6.77 -15.59 25.35
N TYR A 180 -6.76 -15.18 24.07
CA TYR A 180 -7.84 -15.47 23.14
C TYR A 180 -7.96 -16.97 22.84
N PHE A 181 -6.85 -17.71 22.87
CA PHE A 181 -6.84 -19.16 22.68
C PHE A 181 -7.45 -19.93 23.87
N ASP A 182 -7.19 -19.49 25.10
CA ASP A 182 -7.77 -20.10 26.30
C ASP A 182 -9.28 -19.86 26.38
N ILE A 183 -9.75 -18.66 25.99
CA ILE A 183 -11.17 -18.34 25.82
C ILE A 183 -11.78 -19.22 24.72
N TRP A 184 -11.08 -19.39 23.60
CA TRP A 184 -11.53 -20.22 22.47
C TRP A 184 -11.68 -21.71 22.83
N LYS A 185 -10.74 -22.26 23.64
CA LYS A 185 -10.84 -23.63 24.17
C LYS A 185 -12.08 -23.84 25.05
N GLN A 186 -12.48 -22.82 25.81
CA GLN A 186 -13.65 -22.89 26.68
C GLN A 186 -14.99 -22.86 25.91
N VAL A 187 -15.02 -22.31 24.69
CA VAL A 187 -16.25 -22.17 23.87
C VAL A 187 -16.42 -23.25 22.78
N GLY A 188 -15.66 -24.35 22.84
CA GLY A 188 -15.96 -25.55 22.05
C GLY A 188 -15.36 -25.63 20.64
N GLY A 189 -14.36 -24.81 20.33
CA GLY A 189 -13.39 -25.07 19.25
C GLY A 189 -13.93 -25.20 17.80
N GLY A 190 -14.04 -24.08 17.07
CA GLY A 190 -14.39 -24.02 15.63
C GLY A 190 -13.30 -23.45 14.72
N THR A 191 -13.63 -23.12 13.45
CA THR A 191 -12.69 -22.67 12.38
C THR A 191 -11.74 -21.51 12.75
N THR A 192 -12.04 -20.73 13.78
CA THR A 192 -11.16 -19.70 14.37
C THR A 192 -9.84 -20.25 14.93
N GLY A 193 -9.79 -21.53 15.31
CA GLY A 193 -8.57 -22.17 15.81
C GLY A 193 -7.46 -22.27 14.77
N TYR A 194 -7.80 -22.40 13.48
CA TYR A 194 -6.82 -22.43 12.39
C TYR A 194 -6.15 -21.06 12.18
N ALA A 195 -6.89 -19.97 12.34
CA ALA A 195 -6.34 -18.62 12.25
C ALA A 195 -5.38 -18.33 13.42
N ILE A 196 -5.74 -18.74 14.64
CA ILE A 196 -4.89 -18.55 15.82
C ILE A 196 -3.62 -19.42 15.72
N ASP A 197 -3.73 -20.68 15.29
CA ASP A 197 -2.59 -21.57 15.09
C ASP A 197 -1.66 -21.06 13.96
N ALA A 198 -2.22 -20.52 12.87
CA ALA A 198 -1.45 -19.89 11.79
C ALA A 198 -0.65 -18.68 12.30
N VAL A 199 -1.25 -17.82 13.14
CA VAL A 199 -0.55 -16.68 13.74
C VAL A 199 0.55 -17.15 14.71
N GLN A 200 0.31 -18.19 15.52
CA GLN A 200 1.33 -18.74 16.41
C GLN A 200 2.52 -19.35 15.64
N ARG A 201 2.28 -19.99 14.49
CA ARG A 201 3.35 -20.48 13.61
C ARG A 201 4.17 -19.33 13.03
N LEU A 202 3.52 -18.26 12.55
CA LEU A 202 4.21 -17.08 12.04
C LEU A 202 5.09 -16.42 13.11
N VAL A 203 4.61 -16.34 14.35
CA VAL A 203 5.40 -15.82 15.49
C VAL A 203 6.61 -16.72 15.80
N LYS A 204 6.43 -18.05 15.79
CA LYS A 204 7.54 -19.01 15.99
C LYS A 204 8.57 -18.97 14.87
N ASP A 205 8.11 -18.87 13.62
CA ASP A 205 9.00 -18.78 12.46
C ASP A 205 9.79 -17.48 12.44
N ALA A 206 9.16 -16.36 12.86
CA ALA A 206 9.84 -15.10 13.08
C ALA A 206 10.93 -15.23 14.16
N ASP A 207 10.64 -15.80 15.34
CA ASP A 207 11.64 -16.03 16.41
C ASP A 207 12.80 -16.93 15.93
N LYS A 208 12.51 -17.97 15.15
CA LYS A 208 13.52 -18.86 14.56
C LYS A 208 14.43 -18.14 13.55
N LEU A 209 13.85 -17.30 12.70
CA LEU A 209 14.60 -16.45 11.75
C LEU A 209 15.51 -15.46 12.49
N PHE A 210 15.05 -14.89 13.60
CA PHE A 210 15.86 -14.02 14.44
C PHE A 210 17.04 -14.75 15.07
N ARG A 211 16.88 -16.02 15.50
CA ARG A 211 17.96 -16.82 16.10
C ARG A 211 18.98 -17.38 15.09
N THR A 212 18.63 -17.52 13.81
CA THR A 212 19.47 -18.22 12.81
C THR A 212 20.21 -17.30 11.84
N LYS A 213 19.79 -16.04 11.70
CA LYS A 213 20.44 -15.03 10.84
C LYS A 213 21.20 -13.95 11.61
N CYS A 214 21.51 -14.20 12.87
CA CYS A 214 22.41 -13.41 13.71
C CYS A 214 23.66 -14.22 14.01
#